data_AF-A0A8T4RQ13-F1
#
_entry.id   AF-A0A8T4RQ13-F1
#
_cell.length_a   1.000
_cell.length_b   1.000
_cell.length_c   1.000
_cell.angle_alpha   90.00
_cell.angle_beta   90.00
_cell.angle_gamma   90.00
#
_symmetry.space_group_name_H-M   'P 1'
#
loop_
_entity.id
_entity.type
_entity.pdbx_description
1 polymer ?
#
loop_
_entity_poly.entity_id
_entity_poly.type
_entity_poly.pdbx_seq_one_letter_code
_entity_poly.pdbx_strand_id
1 'polypeptide(L)'
;MNFIIDANIIFSALIKEGTNAKLLFEKNIQLYSPDFFSEEYLKYINYLQEKTKRTREELIQILHILQDIIVIIPEEEYEDYIEKAKTISPDNGDSIYFALAMKLKCPIWSNDKKLKEQDEVSIISTTELMQLLR
;
A
#
# COMPACT_ATOMS: atom_id res chain seq x y z
N MET A 1 4.21 14.74 -0.13
CA MET A 1 3.74 14.06 1.10
C MET A 1 4.08 12.58 0.96
N ASN A 2 4.41 11.90 2.05
CA ASN A 2 4.90 10.52 2.01
C ASN A 2 3.88 9.58 2.65
N PHE A 3 3.62 8.43 2.03
CA PHE A 3 2.66 7.44 2.53
C PHE A 3 3.19 6.03 2.35
N ILE A 4 2.90 5.16 3.32
CA ILE A 4 2.95 3.72 3.10
C ILE A 4 1.68 3.31 2.38
N ILE A 5 1.80 2.65 1.24
CA ILE A 5 0.63 2.19 0.48
C ILE A 5 0.28 0.75 0.83
N ASP A 6 -0.96 0.53 1.23
CA ASP A 6 -1.58 -0.78 1.42
C ASP A 6 -1.85 -1.45 0.05
N ALA A 7 -1.52 -2.73 -0.09
CA ALA A 7 -1.79 -3.52 -1.29
C ALA A 7 -3.26 -3.49 -1.74
N ASN A 8 -4.21 -3.41 -0.80
CA ASN A 8 -5.63 -3.31 -1.12
C ASN A 8 -5.98 -2.04 -1.92
N ILE A 9 -5.27 -0.92 -1.67
CA ILE A 9 -5.43 0.31 -2.45
C ILE A 9 -4.95 0.09 -3.88
N ILE A 10 -3.80 -0.57 -4.04
CA ILE A 10 -3.21 -0.88 -5.34
C ILE A 10 -4.13 -1.80 -6.14
N PHE A 11 -4.59 -2.92 -5.55
CA PHE A 11 -5.51 -3.83 -6.21
C PHE A 11 -6.82 -3.15 -6.59
N SER A 12 -7.37 -2.31 -5.70
CA SER A 12 -8.57 -1.53 -6.00
C SER A 12 -8.36 -0.58 -7.18
N ALA A 13 -7.21 0.08 -7.26
CA ALA A 13 -6.85 0.97 -8.37
C ALA A 13 -6.71 0.24 -9.70
N LEU A 14 -6.24 -1.01 -9.69
CA LEU A 14 -6.12 -1.83 -10.89
C LEU A 14 -7.44 -2.38 -11.40
N ILE A 15 -8.31 -2.78 -10.48
CA ILE A 15 -9.62 -3.38 -10.79
C ILE A 15 -10.57 -2.33 -11.37
N LYS A 16 -10.55 -1.12 -10.83
CA LYS A 16 -11.47 -0.06 -11.24
C LYS A 16 -10.74 1.27 -11.36
N GLU A 17 -10.86 1.87 -12.55
CA GLU A 17 -10.43 3.25 -12.73
C GLU A 17 -11.25 4.17 -11.82
N GLY A 18 -10.55 5.00 -11.05
CA GLY A 18 -11.17 5.81 -10.01
C GLY A 18 -10.15 6.64 -9.24
N THR A 19 -10.57 7.14 -8.08
CA THR A 19 -9.75 8.04 -7.25
C THR A 19 -8.42 7.40 -6.85
N ASN A 20 -8.40 6.13 -6.44
CA ASN A 20 -7.16 5.46 -6.06
C ASN A 20 -6.16 5.43 -7.23
N ALA A 21 -6.62 5.08 -8.43
CA ALA A 21 -5.77 5.08 -9.62
C ALA A 21 -5.21 6.46 -9.94
N LYS A 22 -6.00 7.53 -9.79
CA LYS A 22 -5.51 8.90 -9.98
C LYS A 22 -4.45 9.30 -8.95
N LEU A 23 -4.70 8.97 -7.68
CA LEU A 23 -3.80 9.31 -6.58
C LEU A 23 -2.47 8.53 -6.61
N LEU A 24 -2.46 7.31 -7.17
CA LEU A 24 -1.21 6.55 -7.39
C LEU A 24 -0.18 7.33 -8.21
N PHE A 25 -0.64 8.14 -9.18
CA PHE A 25 0.22 8.92 -10.08
C PHE A 25 0.29 10.40 -9.69
N GLU A 26 -0.17 10.77 -8.50
CA GLU A 26 -0.15 12.16 -8.04
C GLU A 26 1.28 12.60 -7.72
N LYS A 27 1.77 13.62 -8.44
CA LYS A 27 3.18 14.07 -8.37
C LYS A 27 3.58 14.62 -7.00
N ASN A 28 2.61 15.06 -6.21
CA ASN A 28 2.84 15.61 -4.87
C ASN A 28 2.90 14.54 -3.79
N ILE A 29 2.78 13.25 -4.15
CA ILE A 29 2.82 12.12 -3.25
C ILE A 29 4.01 11.22 -3.59
N GLN A 30 4.74 10.80 -2.56
CA GLN A 30 5.71 9.70 -2.62
C GLN A 30 5.13 8.49 -1.91
N LEU A 31 5.11 7.35 -2.61
CA LEU A 31 4.59 6.10 -2.09
C LEU A 31 5.75 5.18 -1.70
N TYR A 32 5.57 4.47 -0.59
CA TYR A 32 6.48 3.46 -0.09
C TYR A 32 5.72 2.16 0.19
N SER A 33 6.34 1.01 -0.02
CA SER A 33 5.75 -0.29 0.32
C SER A 33 6.83 -1.27 0.76
N PRO A 34 6.52 -2.24 1.64
CA PRO A 34 7.38 -3.39 1.90
C PRO A 34 7.75 -4.14 0.61
N ASP A 35 8.92 -4.77 0.59
CA ASP A 35 9.38 -5.68 -0.48
C ASP A 35 8.43 -6.87 -0.76
N PHE A 36 7.67 -7.27 0.25
CA PHE A 36 6.58 -8.24 0.14
C PHE A 36 5.52 -7.88 -0.91
N PHE A 37 5.38 -6.61 -1.29
CA PHE A 37 4.41 -6.14 -2.28
C PHE A 37 4.45 -6.95 -3.59
N SER A 38 5.66 -7.21 -4.11
CA SER A 38 5.81 -7.89 -5.40
C SER A 38 5.34 -9.34 -5.32
N GLU A 39 5.64 -10.02 -4.21
CA GLU A 39 5.17 -11.39 -3.98
C GLU A 39 3.67 -11.46 -3.83
N GLU A 40 3.09 -10.54 -3.05
CA GLU A 40 1.66 -10.43 -2.87
C GLU A 40 0.94 -10.20 -4.19
N TYR A 41 1.45 -9.27 -5.00
CA TYR A 41 0.92 -9.01 -6.34
C TYR A 41 0.87 -10.26 -7.20
N LEU A 42 1.96 -11.03 -7.22
CA LEU A 42 2.05 -12.27 -7.99
C LEU A 42 1.14 -13.38 -7.43
N LYS A 43 0.91 -13.43 -6.11
CA LYS A 43 -0.07 -14.34 -5.49
C LYS A 43 -1.50 -14.02 -5.96
N TYR A 44 -1.84 -12.74 -6.09
CA TYR A 44 -3.17 -12.28 -6.50
C TYR A 44 -3.35 -12.12 -8.03
N ILE A 45 -2.34 -12.43 -8.84
CA ILE A 45 -2.39 -12.17 -10.28
C ILE A 45 -3.57 -12.86 -10.99
N ASN A 46 -3.89 -14.10 -10.63
CA ASN A 46 -5.03 -14.83 -11.22
C ASN A 46 -6.36 -14.14 -10.89
N TYR A 47 -6.52 -13.67 -9.65
CA TYR A 47 -7.68 -12.90 -9.22
C TYR A 47 -7.79 -11.58 -10.00
N LEU A 48 -6.68 -10.87 -10.20
CA LEU A 48 -6.64 -9.66 -11.01
C LEU A 48 -7.01 -9.93 -12.47
N GLN A 49 -6.55 -11.03 -13.07
CA GLN A 49 -6.94 -11.43 -14.42
C GLN A 49 -8.45 -11.63 -14.53
N GLU A 50 -9.06 -12.34 -13.58
CA GLU A 50 -10.51 -12.59 -13.57
C GLU A 50 -11.33 -11.29 -13.48
N LYS A 51 -10.88 -10.35 -12.64
CA LYS A 51 -11.57 -9.08 -12.35
C LYS A 51 -11.37 -8.03 -13.44
N THR A 52 -10.17 -7.94 -13.99
CA THR A 52 -9.79 -6.89 -14.96
C THR A 52 -9.95 -7.31 -16.40
N LYS A 53 -10.05 -8.63 -16.66
CA LYS A 53 -9.99 -9.24 -18.00
C LYS A 53 -8.67 -8.97 -18.74
N ARG A 54 -7.62 -8.57 -18.02
CA ARG A 54 -6.27 -8.42 -18.56
C ARG A 54 -5.55 -9.76 -18.60
N THR A 55 -4.63 -9.88 -19.54
CA THR A 55 -3.67 -10.97 -19.65
C THR A 55 -2.65 -10.93 -18.51
N ARG A 56 -1.94 -12.04 -18.30
CA ARG A 56 -0.89 -12.12 -17.29
C ARG A 56 0.25 -11.15 -17.65
N GLU A 57 0.59 -11.06 -18.93
CA GLU A 57 1.65 -10.21 -19.46
C GLU A 57 1.35 -8.72 -19.21
N GLU A 58 0.11 -8.28 -19.44
CA GLU A 58 -0.33 -6.91 -19.14
C GLU A 58 -0.23 -6.59 -17.65
N LEU A 59 -0.59 -7.53 -16.77
CA LEU A 59 -0.47 -7.34 -15.32
C LEU A 59 0.99 -7.30 -14.85
N ILE A 60 1.88 -8.07 -15.47
CA ILE A 60 3.33 -8.00 -15.20
C ILE A 60 3.88 -6.63 -15.64
N GLN A 61 3.45 -6.10 -16.79
CA GLN A 61 3.84 -4.75 -17.20
C GLN A 61 3.37 -3.68 -16.21
N ILE A 62 2.13 -3.82 -15.71
CA ILE A 62 1.59 -2.94 -14.68
C ILE A 62 2.42 -3.03 -13.39
N LEU A 63 2.82 -4.23 -12.97
CA LEU A 63 3.68 -4.40 -11.79
C LEU A 63 5.00 -3.62 -11.95
N HIS A 64 5.64 -3.67 -13.12
CA HIS A 64 6.86 -2.88 -13.35
C HIS A 64 6.60 -1.37 -13.24
N ILE A 65 5.49 -0.88 -13.80
CA ILE A 65 5.11 0.55 -13.68
C ILE A 65 4.91 0.92 -12.20
N LEU A 66 4.28 0.04 -11.41
CA LEU A 66 4.08 0.27 -9.98
C LEU A 66 5.41 0.31 -9.23
N GLN A 67 6.36 -0.57 -9.57
CA GLN A 67 7.71 -0.57 -8.99
C GLN A 67 8.52 0.68 -9.35
N ASP A 68 8.22 1.35 -10.48
CA ASP A 68 8.87 2.61 -10.85
C ASP A 68 8.35 3.81 -10.04
N ILE A 69 7.12 3.76 -9.52
CA ILE A 69 6.50 4.87 -8.80
C ILE A 69 6.40 4.65 -7.28
N ILE A 70 6.48 3.40 -6.82
CA ILE A 70 6.48 3.02 -5.41
C ILE A 70 7.90 2.66 -4.99
N VAL A 71 8.41 3.34 -3.97
CA VAL A 71 9.70 3.01 -3.38
C VAL A 71 9.54 1.76 -2.52
N ILE A 72 10.14 0.68 -2.98
CA ILE A 72 10.14 -0.60 -2.25
C ILE A 72 11.23 -0.58 -1.20
N ILE A 73 10.86 -0.86 0.05
CA ILE A 73 11.77 -0.89 1.20
C ILE A 73 11.90 -2.34 1.69
N PRO A 74 13.14 -2.88 1.78
CA PRO A 74 13.35 -4.25 2.20
C PRO A 74 13.17 -4.42 3.72
N GLU A 75 12.78 -5.62 4.16
CA GLU A 75 12.40 -5.89 5.56
C GLU A 75 13.50 -5.54 6.57
N GLU A 76 14.76 -5.76 6.21
CA GLU A 76 15.92 -5.50 7.08
C GLU A 76 16.03 -4.02 7.47
N GLU A 77 15.44 -3.09 6.71
CA GLU A 77 15.45 -1.66 7.04
C GLU A 77 14.47 -1.29 8.16
N TYR A 78 13.47 -2.12 8.44
CA TYR A 78 12.43 -1.86 9.44
C TYR A 78 12.19 -3.03 10.40
N GLU A 79 13.04 -4.06 10.40
CA GLU A 79 12.91 -5.25 11.23
C GLU A 79 12.80 -4.93 12.73
N ASP A 80 13.53 -3.92 13.20
CA ASP A 80 13.51 -3.43 14.59
C ASP A 80 12.12 -2.99 15.07
N TYR A 81 11.21 -2.65 14.14
CA TYR A 81 9.87 -2.19 14.43
C TYR A 81 8.82 -3.30 14.35
N ILE A 82 9.15 -4.47 13.79
CA ILE A 82 8.18 -5.55 13.54
C ILE A 82 7.53 -6.05 14.83
N GLU A 83 8.32 -6.30 15.87
CA GLU A 83 7.77 -6.80 17.14
C GLU A 83 6.81 -5.80 17.79
N LYS A 84 7.14 -4.50 17.76
CA LYS A 84 6.21 -3.46 18.22
C LYS A 84 4.99 -3.39 17.32
N ALA A 85 5.16 -3.47 16.00
CA ALA A 85 4.08 -3.40 15.03
C ALA A 85 3.04 -4.52 15.23
N LYS A 86 3.48 -5.75 15.55
CA LYS A 86 2.59 -6.88 15.88
C LYS A 86 1.70 -6.62 17.12
N THR A 87 2.14 -5.78 18.06
CA THR A 87 1.35 -5.47 19.26
C THR A 87 0.29 -4.40 19.01
N ILE A 88 0.49 -3.54 18.01
CA ILE A 88 -0.39 -2.41 17.73
C ILE A 88 -1.29 -2.67 16.54
N SER A 89 -0.86 -3.51 15.59
CA SER A 89 -1.61 -3.76 14.38
C SER A 89 -2.85 -4.60 14.71
N PRO A 90 -4.06 -4.15 14.33
CA PRO A 90 -5.29 -4.91 14.55
C PRO A 90 -5.33 -6.25 13.79
N ASP A 91 -4.52 -6.37 12.73
CA ASP A 91 -4.32 -7.61 11.98
C ASP A 91 -2.82 -7.90 11.87
N ASN A 92 -2.40 -9.10 12.30
CA ASN A 92 -1.00 -9.51 12.23
C ASN A 92 -0.45 -9.49 10.80
N GLY A 93 -1.29 -9.71 9.79
CA GLY A 93 -0.89 -9.65 8.38
C GLY A 93 -0.46 -8.24 7.96
N ASP A 94 -1.01 -7.21 8.59
CA ASP A 94 -0.72 -5.81 8.26
C ASP A 94 0.46 -5.24 9.06
N SER A 95 0.99 -5.99 10.04
CA SER A 95 2.07 -5.53 10.92
C SER A 95 3.31 -5.02 10.17
N ILE A 96 3.61 -5.55 8.98
CA ILE A 96 4.72 -5.07 8.14
C ILE A 96 4.52 -3.63 7.67
N TYR A 97 3.29 -3.23 7.32
CA TYR A 97 2.97 -1.86 6.91
C TYR A 97 3.10 -0.90 8.09
N PHE A 98 2.74 -1.35 9.29
CA PHE A 98 2.91 -0.59 10.54
C PHE A 98 4.38 -0.42 10.90
N ALA A 99 5.18 -1.48 10.84
CA ALA A 99 6.61 -1.42 11.11
C ALA A 99 7.30 -0.39 10.19
N LEU A 100 7.00 -0.46 8.89
CA LEU A 100 7.52 0.48 7.90
C LEU A 100 7.03 1.91 8.15
N ALA A 101 5.75 2.10 8.48
CA ALA A 101 5.18 3.40 8.81
C ALA A 101 5.86 4.04 10.03
N MET A 102 6.20 3.24 11.04
CA MET A 102 6.91 3.69 12.24
C MET A 102 8.36 4.06 11.93
N LYS A 103 9.06 3.25 11.12
CA LYS A 103 10.43 3.54 10.67
C LYS A 103 10.51 4.85 9.91
N LEU A 104 9.62 5.03 8.92
CA LEU A 104 9.61 6.21 8.04
C LEU A 104 8.83 7.39 8.62
N LYS A 105 8.15 7.22 9.76
CA LYS A 105 7.29 8.20 10.41
C LYS A 105 6.28 8.81 9.44
N CYS A 106 5.63 7.95 8.66
CA CYS A 106 4.68 8.36 7.64
C CYS A 106 3.36 7.60 7.78
N PRO A 107 2.23 8.23 7.40
CA PRO A 107 0.92 7.61 7.50
C PRO A 107 0.77 6.43 6.53
N ILE A 108 -0.08 5.47 6.89
CA ILE A 108 -0.52 4.41 5.99
C ILE A 108 -1.73 4.91 5.20
N TRP A 109 -1.67 4.84 3.88
CA TRP A 109 -2.82 5.02 3.01
C TRP A 109 -3.58 3.70 2.88
N SER A 110 -4.70 3.60 3.59
CA SER A 110 -5.61 2.46 3.52
C SER A 110 -7.06 2.89 3.71
N ASN A 111 -7.98 2.15 3.08
CA ASN A 111 -9.42 2.32 3.29
C ASN A 111 -10.00 1.29 4.27
N ASP A 112 -9.16 0.39 4.83
CA ASP A 112 -9.61 -0.49 5.89
C ASP A 112 -9.79 0.31 7.19
N LYS A 113 -11.03 0.30 7.68
CA LYS A 113 -11.41 1.01 8.90
C LYS A 113 -10.84 0.33 10.15
N LYS A 114 -10.57 -0.97 10.11
CA LYS A 114 -10.02 -1.70 11.24
C LYS A 114 -8.64 -1.20 11.61
N LEU A 115 -7.83 -0.80 10.63
CA LEU A 115 -6.49 -0.26 10.88
C LEU A 115 -6.49 1.02 11.72
N LYS A 116 -7.64 1.72 11.78
CA LYS A 116 -7.86 2.89 12.64
C LYS A 116 -8.22 2.56 14.09
N GLU A 117 -8.30 1.28 14.47
CA GLU A 117 -8.59 0.85 15.86
C GLU A 117 -7.38 1.00 16.80
N GLN A 118 -6.28 1.58 16.33
CA GLN A 118 -5.09 1.92 17.10
C GLN A 118 -4.69 3.39 16.87
N ASP A 119 -3.89 3.96 17.77
CA ASP A 119 -3.55 5.40 17.79
C ASP A 119 -2.05 5.70 17.51
N GLU A 120 -1.21 4.69 17.37
CA GLU A 120 0.26 4.83 17.23
C GLU A 120 0.69 5.21 15.82
N VAL A 121 -0.04 4.74 14.80
CA VAL A 121 0.23 5.02 13.38
C VAL A 121 -0.97 5.70 12.74
N SER A 122 -0.72 6.82 12.07
CA SER A 122 -1.79 7.54 11.35
C SER A 122 -2.22 6.77 10.11
N ILE A 123 -3.53 6.51 10.01
CA ILE A 123 -4.14 5.89 8.83
C ILE A 123 -4.97 6.93 8.09
N ILE A 124 -4.67 7.13 6.81
CA ILE A 124 -5.32 8.10 5.94
C ILE A 124 -6.09 7.34 4.86
N SER A 125 -7.40 7.52 4.81
CA SER A 125 -8.26 6.99 3.74
C SER A 125 -8.10 7.78 2.45
N THR A 126 -8.53 7.20 1.34
CA THR A 126 -8.59 7.90 0.04
C THR A 126 -9.37 9.23 0.14
N THR A 127 -10.46 9.26 0.90
CA THR A 127 -11.28 10.48 1.08
C THR A 127 -10.53 11.57 1.83
N GLU A 128 -9.81 11.21 2.90
CA GLU A 128 -8.99 12.15 3.67
C GLU A 128 -7.79 12.63 2.85
N LEU A 129 -7.15 11.73 2.11
CA LEU A 129 -6.04 12.07 1.21
C LEU A 129 -6.46 13.10 0.15
N MET A 130 -7.64 12.94 -0.44
CA MET A 130 -8.19 13.93 -1.37
C MET A 130 -8.40 15.31 -0.71
N GLN A 131 -8.77 15.36 0.56
CA GLN A 131 -8.96 16.63 1.27
C GLN A 131 -7.63 17.31 1.58
N LEU A 132 -6.58 16.53 1.86
CA LEU A 132 -5.23 17.02 2.13
C LEU A 132 -4.54 17.60 0.88
N LEU A 133 -4.94 17.16 -0.31
CA LEU A 133 -4.38 17.62 -1.59
C LEU A 133 -5.15 18.77 -2.25
N ARG A 134 -6.24 19.24 -1.63
CA ARG A 134 -6.99 20.42 -2.08
C ARG A 134 -6.33 21.71 -1.59
#